data_AF-A0A151P8E9-F1
#
_entry.id   AF-A0A151P8E9-F1
#
_cell.length_a   1.000
_cell.length_b   1.000
_cell.length_c   1.000
_cell.angle_alpha   90.00
_cell.angle_beta   90.00
_cell.angle_gamma   90.00
#
_symmetry.space_group_name_H-M   'P 1'
#
loop_
_entity.id
_entity.type
_entity.pdbx_description
1 polymer ?
#
loop_
_entity_poly.entity_id
_entity_poly.type
_entity_poly.pdbx_seq_one_letter_code
_entity_poly.pdbx_strand_id
1 'polypeptide(L)'
;MLDAYDLSVLGWDKYSQKYQHSLKLLKEKNPNEDLNSSLGLDEPQFVKFNGGFSQLQLDWFNEVLTASDKNREKVLVMGHLPIHPGSTNNVCLAWNYKDALSIIHSHQCVVCFLAGHLHDGGYCLDSHGVHHLTVEGIIETPPQSHAFGTIYVYEDRMILKGKGRIPDKVMYYRTQ
;
A
#
# COMPACT_ATOMS: atom_id res chain seq x y z
N MET A 1 -7.64 -7.59 2.36
CA MET A 1 -7.22 -6.21 2.68
C MET A 1 -6.12 -6.32 3.71
N LEU A 2 -5.01 -5.62 3.52
CA LEU A 2 -3.92 -5.56 4.49
C LEU A 2 -4.13 -4.38 5.44
N ASP A 3 -3.93 -4.62 6.72
CA ASP A 3 -3.87 -3.59 7.74
C ASP A 3 -2.44 -3.04 7.82
N ALA A 4 -2.24 -1.89 7.18
CA ALA A 4 -0.95 -1.20 7.13
C ALA A 4 -0.60 -0.46 8.44
N TYR A 5 -1.45 -0.54 9.47
CA TYR A 5 -1.20 0.00 10.82
C TYR A 5 -1.11 -1.10 11.90
N ASP A 6 -1.06 -2.37 11.48
CA ASP A 6 -0.87 -3.51 12.37
C ASP A 6 0.43 -3.38 13.19
N LEU A 7 1.51 -2.95 12.54
CA LEU A 7 2.68 -2.37 13.21
C LEU A 7 2.58 -0.84 13.14
N SER A 8 2.09 -0.20 14.19
CA SER A 8 2.12 1.26 14.28
C SER A 8 2.00 1.75 15.72
N VAL A 9 2.23 3.05 15.90
CA VAL A 9 1.96 3.75 17.16
C VAL A 9 0.58 4.44 17.16
N LEU A 10 -0.24 4.16 16.15
CA LEU A 10 -1.60 4.64 16.00
C LEU A 10 -2.55 3.45 16.18
N GLY A 11 -3.78 3.69 16.66
CA GLY A 11 -4.80 2.64 16.78
C GLY A 11 -4.57 1.58 17.87
N TRP A 12 -3.41 1.55 18.54
CA TRP A 12 -3.11 0.62 19.63
C TRP A 12 -3.10 1.30 21.01
N ASP A 13 -3.46 0.54 22.05
CA ASP A 13 -3.27 0.98 23.44
C ASP A 13 -1.77 1.14 23.75
N LYS A 14 -1.41 2.24 24.40
CA LYS A 14 0.00 2.59 24.70
C LYS A 14 0.72 1.58 25.59
N TYR A 15 0.01 0.75 26.33
CA TYR A 15 0.58 -0.31 27.17
C TYR A 15 0.62 -1.67 26.47
N SER A 16 0.05 -1.78 25.26
CA SER A 16 0.10 -3.03 24.49
C SER A 16 1.51 -3.34 23.99
N GLN A 17 1.81 -4.64 23.88
CA GLN A 17 3.09 -5.10 23.31
C GLN A 17 3.28 -4.62 21.87
N LYS A 18 2.21 -4.57 21.06
CA LYS A 18 2.25 -4.05 19.68
C LYS A 18 2.66 -2.59 19.61
N TYR A 19 2.07 -1.73 20.45
CA TYR A 19 2.45 -0.33 20.52
C TYR A 19 3.91 -0.15 20.94
N GLN A 20 4.34 -0.85 22.01
CA GLN A 20 5.71 -0.74 22.51
C GLN A 20 6.76 -1.23 21.50
N HIS A 21 6.48 -2.33 20.81
CA HIS A 21 7.32 -2.84 19.74
C HIS A 21 7.41 -1.85 18.57
N SER A 22 6.26 -1.33 18.12
CA SER A 22 6.19 -0.39 17.00
C SER A 22 6.86 0.94 17.32
N LEU A 23 6.71 1.44 18.56
CA LEU A 23 7.38 2.66 19.02
C LEU A 23 8.89 2.49 19.08
N LYS A 24 9.37 1.31 19.53
CA LYS A 24 10.80 1.00 19.55
C LYS A 24 11.37 1.02 18.13
N LEU A 25 10.75 0.29 17.20
CA LEU A 25 11.16 0.26 15.80
C LEU A 25 11.15 1.67 15.17
N LEU A 26 10.08 2.44 15.39
CA LEU A 26 9.97 3.81 14.89
C LEU A 26 11.11 4.69 15.42
N LYS A 27 11.42 4.65 16.72
CA LYS A 27 12.50 5.44 17.33
C LYS A 27 13.90 5.01 16.91
N GLU A 28 14.09 3.73 16.57
CA GLU A 28 15.35 3.24 16.02
C GLU A 28 15.63 3.81 14.62
N LYS A 29 14.58 4.04 13.83
CA LYS A 29 14.66 4.54 12.45
C LYS A 29 14.48 6.04 12.33
N ASN A 30 13.83 6.66 13.30
CA ASN A 30 13.53 8.08 13.34
C ASN A 30 14.00 8.71 14.66
N PRO A 31 15.20 9.34 14.67
CA PRO A 31 15.74 9.99 15.86
C PRO A 31 15.16 11.38 16.11
N ASN A 32 14.25 11.87 15.27
CA ASN A 32 13.66 13.20 15.42
C ASN A 32 12.76 13.26 16.66
N GLU A 33 12.68 14.45 17.28
CA GLU A 33 11.75 14.70 18.39
C GLU A 33 10.29 14.64 17.90
N ASP A 34 10.00 15.29 16.76
CA ASP A 34 8.75 15.11 16.04
C ASP A 34 8.85 13.87 15.14
N LEU A 35 8.24 12.77 15.59
CA LEU A 35 8.21 11.51 14.85
C LEU A 35 7.38 11.58 13.55
N ASN A 36 6.66 12.67 13.26
CA ASN A 36 6.09 12.90 11.93
C ASN A 36 7.09 13.47 10.92
N SER A 37 8.23 13.98 11.38
CA SER A 37 9.26 14.54 10.50
C SER A 37 10.07 13.42 9.84
N SER A 38 10.09 13.43 8.50
CA SER A 38 10.95 12.57 7.67
C SER A 38 12.30 13.22 7.35
N LEU A 39 12.56 14.44 7.83
CA LEU A 39 13.77 15.19 7.49
C LEU A 39 15.01 14.49 8.05
N GLY A 40 16.02 14.28 7.19
CA GLY A 40 17.29 13.69 7.57
C GLY A 40 17.29 12.17 7.77
N LEU A 41 16.17 11.48 7.48
CA LEU A 41 16.09 10.03 7.57
C LEU A 41 16.64 9.35 6.31
N ASP A 42 17.41 8.28 6.49
CA ASP A 42 17.82 7.38 5.39
C ASP A 42 16.61 6.63 4.81
N GLU A 43 15.65 6.29 5.68
CA GLU A 43 14.40 5.63 5.34
C GLU A 43 13.22 6.56 5.70
N PRO A 44 12.86 7.51 4.82
CA PRO A 44 11.93 8.60 5.12
C PRO A 44 10.50 8.15 5.41
N GLN A 45 10.17 6.88 5.12
CA GLN A 45 8.88 6.29 5.42
C GLN A 45 8.68 5.97 6.91
N PHE A 46 9.73 5.92 7.72
CA PHE A 46 9.62 5.64 9.16
C PHE A 46 9.16 6.88 9.94
N VAL A 47 7.93 7.30 9.69
CA VAL A 47 7.26 8.41 10.35
C VAL A 47 5.99 7.92 11.05
N LYS A 48 5.56 8.66 12.07
CA LYS A 48 4.46 8.32 12.97
C LYS A 48 3.11 8.15 12.27
N PHE A 49 2.87 8.88 11.18
CA PHE A 49 1.63 8.76 10.41
C PHE A 49 1.57 7.54 9.49
N ASN A 50 2.64 6.74 9.46
CA ASN A 50 2.71 5.45 8.76
C ASN A 50 2.65 4.28 9.74
N GLY A 51 2.76 3.09 9.18
CA GLY A 51 2.87 1.82 9.88
C GLY A 51 3.40 0.74 8.94
N GLY A 52 3.35 -0.50 9.39
CA GLY A 52 3.74 -1.67 8.63
C GLY A 52 2.87 -2.88 8.94
N PHE A 53 3.31 -4.02 8.41
CA PHE A 53 2.60 -5.29 8.50
C PHE A 53 3.33 -6.20 9.48
N SER A 54 2.61 -6.80 10.44
CA SER A 54 3.24 -7.77 11.35
C SER A 54 3.62 -9.05 10.62
N GLN A 55 4.57 -9.81 11.16
CA GLN A 55 4.95 -11.10 10.59
C GLN A 55 3.74 -12.03 10.45
N LEU A 56 2.86 -12.08 11.45
CA LEU A 56 1.64 -12.89 11.40
C LEU A 56 0.74 -12.52 10.21
N GLN A 57 0.62 -11.23 9.90
CA GLN A 57 -0.17 -10.76 8.77
C GLN A 57 0.50 -11.09 7.43
N LEU A 58 1.83 -10.96 7.35
CA LEU A 58 2.61 -11.30 6.16
C LEU A 58 2.56 -12.81 5.87
N ASP A 59 2.68 -13.65 6.90
CA ASP A 59 2.57 -15.11 6.78
C ASP A 59 1.18 -15.51 6.27
N TRP A 60 0.13 -14.97 6.89
CA TRP A 60 -1.26 -15.16 6.43
C TRP A 60 -1.45 -14.70 4.98
N PHE A 61 -0.89 -13.54 4.61
CA PHE A 61 -1.01 -13.00 3.26
C PHE A 61 -0.36 -13.94 2.23
N ASN A 62 0.83 -14.45 2.53
CA ASN A 62 1.51 -15.44 1.70
C ASN A 62 0.71 -16.75 1.57
N GLU A 63 0.07 -17.23 2.64
CA GLU A 63 -0.80 -18.41 2.59
C GLU A 63 -2.02 -18.21 1.68
N VAL A 64 -2.67 -17.04 1.77
CA VAL A 64 -3.80 -16.68 0.92
C VAL A 64 -3.38 -16.65 -0.56
N LEU A 65 -2.27 -15.99 -0.87
CA LEU A 65 -1.78 -15.91 -2.25
C LEU A 65 -1.33 -17.27 -2.79
N THR A 66 -0.75 -18.13 -1.94
CA THR A 66 -0.41 -19.51 -2.30
C THR A 66 -1.66 -20.30 -2.70
N ALA A 67 -2.77 -20.14 -1.98
CA ALA A 67 -4.03 -20.78 -2.32
C ALA A 67 -4.60 -20.22 -3.64
N SER A 68 -4.57 -18.90 -3.81
CA SER A 68 -5.04 -18.24 -5.04
C SER A 68 -4.25 -18.64 -6.29
N ASP A 69 -2.93 -18.79 -6.18
CA ASP A 69 -2.08 -19.32 -7.26
C ASP A 69 -2.52 -20.72 -7.68
N LYS A 70 -2.75 -21.63 -6.72
CA LYS A 70 -3.22 -23.00 -6.97
C LYS A 70 -4.58 -23.02 -7.68
N ASN A 71 -5.46 -22.08 -7.32
CA ASN A 71 -6.80 -21.93 -7.89
C ASN A 71 -6.82 -21.12 -9.19
N ARG A 72 -5.67 -20.58 -9.64
CA ARG A 72 -5.54 -19.72 -10.82
C ARG A 72 -6.41 -18.45 -10.75
N GLU A 73 -6.55 -17.91 -9.54
CA GLU A 73 -7.29 -16.69 -9.28
C GLU A 73 -6.49 -15.44 -9.73
N LYS A 74 -7.20 -14.32 -9.90
CA LYS A 74 -6.60 -12.99 -10.04
C LYS A 74 -6.88 -12.21 -8.77
N VAL A 75 -5.83 -11.80 -8.07
CA VAL A 75 -5.93 -11.15 -6.76
C VAL A 75 -5.65 -9.66 -6.89
N LEU A 76 -6.63 -8.87 -6.45
CA LEU A 76 -6.46 -7.45 -6.15
C LEU A 76 -6.25 -7.30 -4.64
N VAL A 77 -5.14 -6.71 -4.26
CA VAL A 77 -4.78 -6.41 -2.87
C VAL A 77 -5.11 -4.96 -2.57
N MET A 78 -5.55 -4.66 -1.35
CA MET A 78 -5.85 -3.30 -0.90
C MET A 78 -5.20 -3.07 0.46
N GLY A 79 -4.60 -1.91 0.67
CA GLY A 79 -4.10 -1.42 1.96
C GLY A 79 -4.10 0.11 1.98
N HIS A 80 -4.11 0.74 3.16
CA HIS A 80 -4.12 2.22 3.20
C HIS A 80 -2.82 2.81 2.67
N LEU A 81 -1.68 2.29 3.13
CA LEU A 81 -0.35 2.75 2.74
C LEU A 81 0.12 2.07 1.44
N PRO A 82 0.64 2.83 0.46
CA PRO A 82 1.28 2.27 -0.72
C PRO A 82 2.55 1.50 -0.36
N ILE A 83 2.86 0.51 -1.19
CA ILE A 83 4.03 -0.36 -0.98
C ILE A 83 5.05 -0.30 -2.11
N HIS A 84 4.76 0.38 -3.23
CA HIS A 84 5.70 0.47 -4.34
C HIS A 84 6.18 1.91 -4.56
N PRO A 85 7.50 2.18 -4.55
CA PRO A 85 8.04 3.55 -4.70
C PRO A 85 7.63 4.26 -5.99
N GLY A 86 7.33 3.52 -7.06
CA GLY A 86 6.83 4.09 -8.32
C GLY A 86 5.36 4.56 -8.28
N SER A 87 4.63 4.25 -7.21
CA SER A 87 3.20 4.59 -7.05
C SER A 87 2.95 5.60 -5.93
N THR A 88 4.01 6.15 -5.34
CA THR A 88 3.92 7.10 -4.23
C THR A 88 5.20 7.93 -4.10
N ASN A 89 5.29 8.83 -3.12
CA ASN A 89 6.56 9.39 -2.68
C ASN A 89 7.21 8.48 -1.62
N ASN A 90 8.51 8.67 -1.37
CA ASN A 90 9.25 7.81 -0.43
C ASN A 90 8.75 7.94 1.02
N VAL A 91 8.12 9.05 1.40
CA VAL A 91 7.63 9.28 2.77
C VAL A 91 6.35 8.48 3.03
N CYS A 92 5.48 8.33 2.04
CA CYS A 92 4.16 7.72 2.19
C CYS A 92 4.16 6.18 2.12
N LEU A 93 5.32 5.52 2.02
CA LEU A 93 5.41 4.06 1.95
C LEU A 93 5.10 3.41 3.31
N ALA A 94 4.57 2.18 3.30
CA ALA A 94 4.56 1.36 4.52
C ALA A 94 5.99 1.10 5.03
N TRP A 95 6.19 1.04 6.35
CA TRP A 95 7.51 0.87 6.99
C TRP A 95 8.31 -0.29 6.39
N ASN A 96 7.69 -1.45 6.31
CA ASN A 96 8.26 -2.67 5.75
C ASN A 96 7.65 -3.04 4.39
N TYR A 97 7.43 -2.04 3.54
CA TYR A 97 6.86 -2.23 2.19
C TYR A 97 7.61 -3.29 1.36
N LYS A 98 8.93 -3.41 1.55
CA LYS A 98 9.78 -4.37 0.84
C LYS A 98 9.37 -5.82 1.12
N ASP A 99 8.96 -6.12 2.35
CA ASP A 99 8.53 -7.47 2.74
C ASP A 99 7.21 -7.82 2.04
N ALA A 100 6.25 -6.90 2.04
CA ALA A 100 4.98 -7.06 1.34
C ALA A 100 5.17 -7.20 -0.18
N LEU A 101 6.06 -6.39 -0.78
CA LEU A 101 6.42 -6.52 -2.20
C LEU A 101 7.07 -7.88 -2.49
N SER A 102 8.00 -8.34 -1.65
CA SER A 102 8.67 -9.63 -1.84
C SER A 102 7.69 -10.81 -1.86
N ILE A 103 6.67 -10.77 -1.01
CA ILE A 103 5.58 -11.76 -1.03
C ILE A 103 4.80 -11.66 -2.34
N ILE A 104 4.34 -10.46 -2.72
CA ILE A 104 3.61 -10.25 -3.99
C ILE A 104 4.42 -10.76 -5.18
N HIS A 105 5.72 -10.50 -5.23
CA HIS A 105 6.60 -10.90 -6.33
C HIS A 105 6.85 -12.40 -6.41
N SER A 106 6.60 -13.12 -5.31
CA SER A 106 6.66 -14.59 -5.26
C SER A 106 5.39 -15.27 -5.77
N HIS A 107 4.33 -14.49 -6.08
CA HIS A 107 3.04 -14.98 -6.53
C HIS A 107 2.63 -14.44 -7.91
N GLN A 108 2.00 -15.27 -8.73
CA GLN A 108 1.56 -14.88 -10.08
C GLN A 108 0.11 -14.39 -10.11
N CYS A 109 -0.69 -14.74 -9.11
CA CYS A 109 -2.10 -14.37 -9.00
C CYS A 109 -2.32 -12.87 -8.78
N VAL A 110 -1.35 -12.15 -8.19
CA VAL A 110 -1.52 -10.72 -7.90
C VAL A 110 -1.47 -9.90 -9.18
N VAL A 111 -2.55 -9.15 -9.43
CA VAL A 111 -2.69 -8.26 -10.59
C VAL A 111 -2.62 -6.79 -10.22
N CYS A 112 -3.00 -6.42 -8.99
CA CYS A 112 -3.02 -5.03 -8.55
C CYS A 112 -2.88 -4.89 -7.03
N PHE A 113 -2.21 -3.83 -6.59
CA PHE A 113 -2.26 -3.29 -5.25
C PHE A 113 -2.90 -1.90 -5.28
N LEU A 114 -4.01 -1.72 -4.56
CA LEU A 114 -4.66 -0.42 -4.38
C LEU A 114 -4.27 0.19 -3.05
N ALA A 115 -3.92 1.48 -3.09
CA ALA A 115 -3.58 2.28 -1.92
C ALA A 115 -4.27 3.64 -1.93
N GLY A 116 -4.21 4.34 -0.80
CA GLY A 116 -4.50 5.76 -0.68
C GLY A 116 -3.31 6.45 -0.04
N HIS A 117 -3.56 7.22 1.03
CA HIS A 117 -2.55 7.89 1.85
C HIS A 117 -1.77 9.02 1.15
N LEU A 118 -1.17 8.78 -0.02
CA LEU A 118 -0.67 9.87 -0.86
C LEU A 118 -1.84 10.52 -1.59
N HIS A 119 -2.26 11.70 -1.13
CA HIS A 119 -3.42 12.39 -1.67
C HIS A 119 -3.23 12.91 -3.10
N ASP A 120 -2.00 13.07 -3.57
CA ASP A 120 -1.67 13.39 -4.96
C ASP A 120 -1.94 12.23 -5.93
N GLY A 121 -2.13 11.02 -5.41
CA GLY A 121 -2.26 9.81 -6.20
C GLY A 121 -0.93 9.35 -6.82
N GLY A 122 -0.96 8.18 -7.45
CA GLY A 122 0.22 7.62 -8.08
C GLY A 122 -0.07 6.30 -8.77
N TYR A 123 0.73 5.97 -9.79
CA TYR A 123 0.56 4.73 -10.51
C TYR A 123 1.87 4.24 -11.11
N CYS A 124 2.14 2.95 -10.99
CA CYS A 124 3.11 2.26 -11.81
C CYS A 124 2.69 0.82 -12.12
N LEU A 125 3.21 0.29 -13.22
CA LEU A 125 3.28 -1.15 -13.47
C LEU A 125 4.68 -1.60 -13.09
N ASP A 126 4.82 -2.54 -12.16
CA ASP A 126 6.13 -3.03 -11.76
C ASP A 126 6.71 -4.06 -12.74
N SER A 127 7.99 -4.40 -12.54
CA SER A 127 8.69 -5.38 -13.40
C SER A 127 8.13 -6.79 -13.31
N HIS A 128 7.33 -7.08 -12.29
CA HIS A 128 6.63 -8.34 -12.14
C HIS A 128 5.24 -8.27 -12.76
N GLY A 129 4.85 -7.19 -13.43
CA GLY A 129 3.54 -7.05 -14.06
C GLY A 129 2.39 -6.93 -13.07
N VAL A 130 2.64 -6.38 -11.87
CA VAL A 130 1.61 -5.99 -10.90
C VAL A 130 1.37 -4.48 -11.02
N HIS A 131 0.10 -4.10 -11.13
CA HIS A 131 -0.30 -2.70 -11.09
C HIS A 131 -0.27 -2.18 -9.65
N HIS A 132 0.35 -1.04 -9.39
CA HIS A 132 0.26 -0.35 -8.10
C HIS A 132 -0.45 0.97 -8.35
N LEU A 133 -1.63 1.15 -7.75
CA LEU A 133 -2.48 2.32 -7.93
C LEU A 133 -2.77 2.96 -6.57
N THR A 134 -2.27 4.16 -6.38
CA THR A 134 -2.59 5.02 -5.24
C THR A 134 -3.63 6.05 -5.66
N VAL A 135 -4.81 6.03 -5.05
CA VAL A 135 -5.91 6.92 -5.43
C VAL A 135 -5.80 8.28 -4.74
N GLU A 136 -6.18 9.32 -5.48
CA GLU A 136 -6.15 10.70 -5.02
C GLU A 136 -7.09 10.92 -3.83
N GLY A 137 -6.68 11.80 -2.90
CA GLY A 137 -7.39 12.08 -1.66
C GLY A 137 -8.57 13.03 -1.87
N ILE A 138 -9.75 12.65 -1.38
CA ILE A 138 -10.93 13.54 -1.39
C ILE A 138 -10.70 14.83 -0.60
N ILE A 139 -9.90 14.78 0.47
CA ILE A 139 -9.67 15.90 1.39
C ILE A 139 -8.95 17.09 0.74
N GLU A 140 -8.09 16.83 -0.25
CA GLU A 140 -7.37 17.85 -1.02
C GLU A 140 -8.06 18.16 -2.36
N THR A 141 -9.27 17.64 -2.56
CA THR A 141 -10.04 17.88 -3.78
C THR A 141 -10.90 19.12 -3.63
N PRO A 142 -10.80 20.12 -4.53
CA PRO A 142 -11.62 21.33 -4.44
C PRO A 142 -13.10 20.99 -4.69
N PRO A 143 -14.05 21.80 -4.18
CA PRO A 143 -15.49 21.54 -4.31
C PRO A 143 -16.00 21.42 -5.77
N GLN A 144 -15.26 21.95 -6.75
CA GLN A 144 -15.58 21.89 -8.17
C GLN A 144 -15.04 20.61 -8.87
N SER A 145 -14.40 19.71 -8.13
CA SER A 145 -13.81 18.47 -8.62
C SER A 145 -14.26 17.26 -7.79
N HIS A 146 -13.76 16.08 -8.16
CA HIS A 146 -14.06 14.80 -7.51
C HIS A 146 -12.78 13.95 -7.37
N ALA A 147 -12.82 12.96 -6.48
CA ALA A 147 -11.74 11.97 -6.34
C ALA A 147 -12.35 10.60 -5.97
N PHE A 148 -13.03 9.98 -6.94
CA PHE A 148 -13.54 8.61 -6.81
C PHE A 148 -13.61 7.95 -8.19
N GLY A 149 -13.85 6.64 -8.24
CA GLY A 149 -14.00 5.92 -9.49
C GLY A 149 -14.62 4.54 -9.33
N THR A 150 -14.80 3.86 -10.46
CA THR A 150 -15.32 2.49 -10.54
C THR A 150 -14.32 1.61 -11.28
N ILE A 151 -13.93 0.49 -10.69
CA ILE A 151 -13.08 -0.50 -11.36
C ILE A 151 -13.99 -1.62 -11.90
N TYR A 152 -13.96 -1.81 -13.21
CA TYR A 152 -14.59 -2.92 -13.90
C TYR A 152 -13.55 -4.02 -14.12
N VAL A 153 -13.84 -5.23 -13.67
CA VAL A 153 -12.94 -6.39 -13.72
C VAL A 153 -13.38 -7.31 -14.86
N TYR A 154 -12.50 -7.54 -15.81
CA TYR A 154 -12.67 -8.47 -16.93
C TYR A 154 -11.66 -9.61 -16.83
N GLU A 155 -11.74 -10.58 -17.73
CA GLU A 155 -10.84 -11.75 -17.76
C GLU A 155 -9.37 -11.39 -18.04
N ASP A 156 -9.14 -10.36 -18.86
CA ASP A 156 -7.83 -9.97 -19.37
C ASP A 156 -7.31 -8.65 -18.78
N ARG A 157 -8.18 -7.87 -18.12
CA ARG A 157 -7.85 -6.52 -17.64
C ARG A 157 -8.80 -5.99 -16.57
N MET A 158 -8.36 -4.93 -15.91
CA MET A 158 -9.23 -4.01 -15.18
C MET A 158 -9.36 -2.68 -15.93
N ILE A 159 -10.51 -2.04 -15.81
CA ILE A 159 -10.74 -0.68 -16.30
C ILE A 159 -11.18 0.19 -15.13
N LEU A 160 -10.36 1.16 -14.75
CA LEU A 160 -10.73 2.24 -13.85
C LEU A 160 -11.44 3.33 -14.65
N LYS A 161 -12.67 3.64 -14.24
CA LYS A 161 -13.43 4.83 -14.66
C LYS A 161 -13.42 5.85 -13.54
N GLY A 162 -12.52 6.82 -13.65
CA GLY A 162 -12.29 7.83 -12.62
C GLY A 162 -13.17 9.06 -12.80
N LYS A 163 -13.27 9.87 -11.73
CA LYS A 163 -13.95 11.16 -11.72
C LYS A 163 -13.06 12.22 -11.08
N GLY A 164 -13.00 13.38 -11.73
CA GLY A 164 -12.21 14.53 -11.29
C GLY A 164 -10.72 14.25 -11.37
N ARG A 165 -10.06 14.21 -10.21
CA ARG A 165 -8.61 13.99 -10.10
C ARG A 165 -8.17 12.57 -10.48
N ILE A 166 -9.07 11.58 -10.36
CA ILE A 166 -8.75 10.20 -10.72
C ILE A 166 -8.90 10.02 -12.23
N PRO A 167 -7.83 9.71 -12.98
CA PRO A 167 -7.92 9.48 -14.42
C PRO A 167 -8.48 8.08 -14.75
N ASP A 168 -9.13 7.97 -15.90
CA ASP A 168 -9.43 6.66 -16.49
C ASP A 168 -8.14 5.87 -16.72
N LYS A 169 -8.19 4.55 -16.51
CA LYS A 169 -7.04 3.67 -16.74
C LYS A 169 -7.45 2.28 -17.17
N VAL A 170 -6.72 1.71 -18.12
CA VAL A 170 -6.81 0.30 -18.48
C VAL A 170 -5.56 -0.40 -17.96
N MET A 171 -5.76 -1.49 -17.24
CA MET A 171 -4.73 -2.26 -16.53
C MET A 171 -4.81 -3.71 -17.00
N TYR A 172 -4.03 -4.07 -18.01
CA TYR A 172 -4.00 -5.41 -18.59
C TYR A 172 -3.26 -6.39 -17.68
N TYR A 173 -3.85 -7.55 -17.45
CA TYR A 173 -3.16 -8.62 -16.76
C TYR A 173 -2.03 -9.16 -17.63
N ARG A 174 -1.01 -9.73 -16.98
CA ARG A 174 -0.01 -10.53 -17.66
C ARG A 174 -0.69 -11.66 -18.44
N THR A 175 -0.33 -11.80 -19.71
CA THR A 175 -0.60 -13.01 -20.49
C THR A 175 0.18 -14.16 -19.87
N GLN A 176 -0.53 -15.22 -19.46
CA GLN A 176 0.08 -16.47 -19.01
C GLN A 176 0.67 -17.25 -20.19
#